data_AF-A0ABD5DEK4-F1
#
_entry.id   AF-A0ABD5DEK4-F1
#
_cell.length_a   1.000
_cell.length_b   1.000
_cell.length_c   1.000
_cell.angle_alpha   90.00
_cell.angle_beta   90.00
_cell.angle_gamma   90.00
#
_symmetry.space_group_name_H-M   'P 1'
#
loop_
_entity.id
_entity.type
_entity.pdbx_description
1 polymer ?
#
loop_
_entity_poly.entity_id
_entity_poly.type
_entity_poly.pdbx_seq_one_letter_code
_entity_poly.pdbx_strand_id
1 'polypeptide(L)'
;GVNHLEGEDFSPVIAQAQQMAGFPYSEIPHLITVGFGRQTLLGAADTLIDLVSREKLRHIFLVGGCDGARGERNYFTDFATSVPDDCLILT
;
A
#
# COMPACT_ATOMS: atom_id res chain seq x y z
N GLY A 1 28.36 3.33 12.05
CA GLY A 1 27.71 2.51 13.09
C GLY A 1 27.01 1.30 12.51
N VAL A 2 26.37 1.43 11.34
CA VAL A 2 25.78 0.31 10.58
C VAL A 2 26.69 -0.02 9.38
N ASN A 3 26.76 -1.29 8.99
CA ASN A 3 27.52 -1.71 7.80
C ASN A 3 26.87 -1.14 6.54
N HIS A 4 27.69 -0.50 5.70
CA HIS A 4 27.29 -0.05 4.37
C HIS A 4 27.67 -1.13 3.35
N LEU A 5 26.75 -1.47 2.46
CA LEU A 5 27.04 -2.34 1.31
C LEU A 5 27.42 -1.46 0.13
N GLU A 6 28.58 -1.72 -0.46
CA GLU A 6 29.00 -1.09 -1.71
C GLU A 6 28.53 -1.92 -2.91
N GLY A 7 27.94 -1.26 -3.90
CA GLY A 7 27.37 -1.93 -5.07
C GLY A 7 26.14 -2.78 -4.74
N GLU A 8 25.99 -3.90 -5.45
CA GLU A 8 24.82 -4.78 -5.36
C GLU A 8 25.17 -6.17 -4.80
N ASP A 9 26.27 -6.29 -4.04
CA ASP A 9 26.62 -7.53 -3.35
C ASP A 9 25.85 -7.66 -2.02
N PHE A 10 24.75 -8.42 -2.06
CA PHE A 10 23.93 -8.73 -0.90
C PHE A 10 24.36 -10.02 -0.17
N SER A 11 25.46 -10.68 -0.59
CA SER A 11 25.94 -11.91 0.05
C SER A 11 26.16 -11.80 1.58
N PRO A 12 26.64 -10.66 2.14
CA PRO A 12 26.81 -10.54 3.58
C PRO A 12 25.47 -10.53 4.34
N VAL A 13 24.44 -9.91 3.78
CA VAL A 13 23.10 -9.85 4.40
C VAL A 13 22.40 -11.21 4.35
N ILE A 14 22.55 -11.95 3.25
CA ILE A 14 22.00 -13.30 3.12
C ILE A 14 22.64 -14.25 4.15
N ALA A 15 23.96 -14.22 4.28
CA ALA A 15 24.68 -15.05 5.26
C ALA A 15 24.24 -14.74 6.69
N GLN A 16 24.06 -13.45 7.03
CA GLN A 16 23.56 -13.04 8.33
C GLN A 16 22.13 -13.53 8.57
N ALA A 17 21.23 -13.41 7.59
CA ALA A 17 19.83 -13.83 7.71
C ALA A 17 19.71 -15.34 7.96
N GLN A 18 20.54 -16.17 7.32
CA GLN A 18 20.57 -17.63 7.51
C GLN A 18 21.01 -18.06 8.92
N GLN A 19 21.76 -17.22 9.63
CA GLN A 19 22.19 -17.49 11.01
C GLN A 19 21.15 -17.09 12.05
N MET A 20 20.11 -16.33 11.67
CA MET A 20 19.06 -15.89 12.59
C MET A 20 18.04 -17.00 12.81
N ALA A 21 17.43 -17.04 14.00
CA ALA A 21 16.39 -18.02 14.35
C ALA A 21 15.09 -17.89 13.51
N GLY A 22 14.99 -16.86 12.66
CA GLY A 22 13.78 -16.53 11.91
C GLY A 22 12.70 -15.93 12.79
N PHE A 23 11.48 -15.86 12.25
CA PHE A 23 10.30 -15.41 13.01
C PHE A 23 9.81 -16.52 13.95
N PRO A 24 9.41 -16.20 15.19
CA PRO A 24 8.97 -17.21 16.17
C PRO A 24 7.61 -17.84 15.83
N TYR A 25 6.84 -17.21 14.94
CA TYR A 25 5.55 -17.71 14.45
C TYR A 25 5.28 -17.18 13.05
N SER A 26 4.37 -17.85 12.34
CA SER A 26 3.78 -17.34 11.10
C SER A 26 2.52 -16.54 11.43
N GLU A 27 2.34 -15.40 10.78
CA GLU A 27 1.06 -14.68 10.81
C GLU A 27 0.06 -15.32 9.85
N ILE A 28 -1.23 -15.05 10.07
CA ILE A 28 -2.28 -15.45 9.13
C ILE A 28 -2.03 -14.70 7.81
N PRO A 29 -2.01 -15.38 6.65
CA PRO A 29 -1.81 -14.70 5.39
C PRO A 29 -2.90 -13.66 5.12
N HIS A 30 -2.49 -12.42 4.93
CA HIS A 30 -3.35 -11.32 4.48
C HIS A 30 -3.12 -11.08 2.99
N LEU A 31 -4.17 -11.23 2.18
CA LEU A 31 -4.13 -10.92 0.76
C LEU A 31 -4.60 -9.49 0.54
N ILE A 32 -3.69 -8.64 0.08
CA ILE A 32 -3.97 -7.22 -0.21
C ILE A 32 -3.83 -7.02 -1.72
N THR A 33 -4.91 -6.60 -2.37
CA THR A 33 -4.90 -6.28 -3.80
C THR A 33 -4.21 -4.94 -4.03
N VAL A 34 -3.12 -4.96 -4.79
CA VAL A 34 -2.30 -3.78 -5.11
C VAL A 34 -1.95 -3.77 -6.61
N GLY A 35 -1.22 -2.76 -7.07
CA GLY A 35 -0.71 -2.72 -8.45
C GLY A 35 -1.53 -1.87 -9.42
N PHE A 36 -2.40 -0.99 -8.92
CA PHE A 36 -3.10 0.03 -9.71
C PHE A 36 -2.18 1.21 -10.09
N GLY A 37 -1.00 0.89 -10.63
CA GLY A 37 -0.11 1.88 -11.24
C GLY A 37 -0.68 2.43 -12.54
N ARG A 38 0.02 3.39 -13.16
CA ARG A 38 -0.46 4.16 -14.32
C ARG A 38 -1.07 3.29 -15.43
N GLN A 39 -0.38 2.23 -15.87
CA GLN A 39 -0.85 1.42 -16.99
C GLN A 39 -2.09 0.59 -16.64
N THR A 40 -2.13 0.00 -15.45
CA THR A 40 -3.29 -0.74 -14.94
C THR A 40 -4.50 0.17 -14.83
N LEU A 41 -4.31 1.38 -14.29
CA LEU A 41 -5.37 2.37 -14.16
C LEU A 41 -5.90 2.84 -15.52
N LEU A 42 -5.01 3.07 -16.50
CA LEU A 42 -5.41 3.39 -17.88
C LEU A 42 -6.24 2.26 -18.51
N GLY A 43 -5.89 0.99 -18.24
CA GLY A 43 -6.69 -0.15 -18.69
C GLY A 43 -8.08 -0.24 -18.04
N ALA A 44 -8.27 0.37 -16.87
CA ALA A 44 -9.56 0.44 -16.16
C ALA A 44 -10.33 1.75 -16.42
N ALA A 45 -9.80 2.67 -17.23
CA ALA A 45 -10.32 4.02 -17.37
C ALA A 45 -11.77 4.06 -17.87
N ASP A 46 -12.10 3.27 -18.89
CA ASP A 46 -13.47 3.24 -19.45
C ASP A 46 -14.49 2.76 -18.41
N THR A 47 -14.13 1.78 -17.59
CA THR A 47 -14.96 1.29 -16.48
C THR A 47 -15.17 2.36 -15.41
N LEU A 48 -14.12 3.10 -15.04
CA LEU A 48 -14.22 4.18 -14.07
C LEU A 48 -15.11 5.33 -14.60
N ILE A 49 -14.95 5.70 -15.87
CA ILE A 49 -15.77 6.72 -16.53
C ILE A 49 -17.24 6.30 -16.53
N ASP A 50 -17.54 5.04 -16.87
CA ASP A 50 -18.91 4.51 -16.84
C ASP A 50 -19.52 4.58 -15.43
N LEU A 51 -18.77 4.15 -14.40
CA LEU A 51 -19.24 4.19 -13.00
C LEU A 51 -19.52 5.60 -12.51
N VAL A 52 -18.68 6.58 -12.87
CA VAL A 52 -18.91 7.99 -12.56
C VAL A 52 -20.14 8.52 -13.30
N SER A 53 -20.27 8.22 -14.60
CA SER A 53 -21.40 8.70 -15.42
C SER A 53 -22.76 8.17 -14.95
N ARG A 54 -22.78 6.99 -14.32
CA ARG A 54 -23.97 6.36 -13.73
C ARG A 54 -24.18 6.73 -12.27
N GLU A 55 -23.40 7.68 -11.75
CA GLU A 55 -23.44 8.13 -10.35
C GLU A 55 -23.19 6.99 -9.33
N LYS A 56 -22.57 5.88 -9.76
CA LYS A 56 -22.19 4.74 -8.91
C LYS A 56 -20.85 4.95 -8.21
N LEU A 57 -20.03 5.85 -8.74
CA LEU A 57 -18.80 6.31 -8.13
C LEU A 57 -18.89 7.84 -7.99
N ARG A 58 -19.12 8.31 -6.77
CA ARG A 58 -19.37 9.74 -6.49
C ARG A 58 -18.09 10.54 -6.32
N HIS A 59 -17.06 9.94 -5.74
CA HIS A 59 -15.82 10.64 -5.45
C HIS A 59 -14.60 9.71 -5.39
N ILE A 60 -13.44 10.26 -5.73
CA ILE A 60 -12.14 9.61 -5.56
C ILE A 60 -11.30 10.50 -4.63
N PHE A 61 -10.96 9.99 -3.46
CA PHE A 61 -10.10 10.66 -2.48
C PHE A 61 -8.65 10.25 -2.70
N LEU A 62 -7.73 11.21 -2.75
CA LEU A 62 -6.30 10.93 -2.77
C LEU A 62 -5.76 10.92 -1.34
N VAL A 63 -5.39 9.73 -0.85
CA VAL A 63 -4.70 9.52 0.44
C VAL A 63 -3.30 8.98 0.14
N GLY A 64 -2.50 9.78 -0.55
CA GLY A 64 -1.09 9.46 -0.81
C GLY A 64 -0.15 10.02 0.26
N GLY A 65 1.13 9.62 0.19
CA GLY A 65 2.20 10.22 0.99
C GLY A 65 2.94 9.23 1.87
N CYS A 66 3.50 9.75 2.97
CA CYS A 66 4.31 8.97 3.92
C CYS A 66 3.68 8.96 5.31
N ASP A 67 3.71 7.80 5.97
CA ASP A 67 3.23 7.65 7.33
C ASP A 67 4.28 8.08 8.39
N GLY A 68 3.89 8.14 9.66
CA GLY A 68 4.77 8.42 10.79
C GLY A 68 4.13 8.15 12.15
N ALA A 69 4.93 8.16 13.22
CA ALA A 69 4.51 7.68 14.54
C ALA A 69 3.61 8.65 15.36
N ARG A 70 3.19 9.79 14.81
CA ARG A 70 2.35 10.75 15.56
C ARG A 70 0.90 10.25 15.61
N GLY A 71 0.33 10.14 16.81
CA GLY A 71 -1.04 9.65 17.00
C GLY A 71 -2.13 10.44 16.26
N GLU A 72 -1.89 11.72 15.94
CA GLU A 72 -2.78 12.54 15.09
C GLU A 72 -3.02 11.92 13.70
N ARG A 73 -2.11 11.07 13.21
CA ARG A 73 -2.24 10.39 11.91
C ARG A 73 -3.28 9.27 11.91
N ASN A 74 -3.81 8.87 13.07
CA ASN A 74 -4.98 8.00 13.15
C ASN A 74 -6.19 8.57 12.39
N TYR A 75 -6.21 9.89 12.17
CA TYR A 75 -7.15 10.55 11.27
C TYR A 75 -7.26 9.85 9.90
N PHE A 76 -6.15 9.39 9.29
CA PHE A 76 -6.20 8.73 7.98
C PHE A 76 -6.87 7.35 8.04
N THR A 77 -6.71 6.63 9.15
CA THR A 77 -7.43 5.38 9.41
C THR A 77 -8.91 5.61 9.58
N ASP A 78 -9.29 6.59 10.41
CA ASP A 78 -10.69 6.95 10.66
C ASP A 78 -11.36 7.47 9.39
N PHE A 79 -10.64 8.27 8.61
CA PHE A 79 -11.06 8.74 7.30
C PHE A 79 -11.29 7.58 6.35
N ALA A 80 -10.30 6.71 6.13
CA ALA A 80 -10.43 5.59 5.20
C ALA A 80 -11.56 4.62 5.58
N THR A 81 -11.83 4.46 6.88
CA THR A 81 -12.92 3.60 7.38
C THR A 81 -14.29 4.27 7.28
N SER A 82 -14.35 5.60 7.21
CA SER A 82 -15.61 6.36 7.10
C SER A 82 -15.96 6.79 5.67
N VAL A 83 -15.06 6.58 4.70
CA VAL A 83 -15.34 6.81 3.28
C VAL A 83 -16.54 5.94 2.85
N PRO A 84 -17.58 6.53 2.24
CA PRO A 84 -18.74 5.77 1.77
C PRO A 84 -18.38 4.71 0.73
N ASP A 85 -19.15 3.63 0.67
CA ASP A 85 -18.93 2.49 -0.24
C ASP A 85 -19.00 2.85 -1.75
N ASP A 86 -19.59 4.00 -2.10
CA ASP A 86 -19.67 4.52 -3.47
C ASP A 86 -18.57 5.54 -3.80
N CYS A 87 -17.49 5.54 -3.01
CA CYS A 87 -16.28 6.32 -3.20
C CYS A 87 -15.06 5.40 -3.32
N LEU A 88 -13.96 5.92 -3.88
CA LEU A 88 -12.68 5.22 -3.94
C LEU A 88 -11.58 6.02 -3.26
N ILE A 89 -10.58 5.31 -2.73
CA ILE A 89 -9.32 5.90 -2.24
C ILE A 89 -8.20 5.53 -3.21
N LEU A 90 -7.46 6.52 -3.67
CA LEU A 90 -6.21 6.37 -4.40
C LEU A 90 -5.06 6.66 -3.42
N THR A 91 -4.08 5.77 -3.35
CA THR A 91 -2.95 5.85 -2.41
C THR A 91 -1.65 5.43 -3.09
#